data_AF-A0A9C7UZH0-F1
#
_entry.id   AF-A0A9C7UZH0-F1
#
_cell.length_a   1.000
_cell.length_b   1.000
_cell.length_c   1.000
_cell.angle_alpha   90.00
_cell.angle_beta   90.00
_cell.angle_gamma   90.00
#
_symmetry.space_group_name_H-M   'P 1'
#
loop_
_entity.id
_entity.type
_entity.pdbx_description
1 polymer ?
#
loop_
_entity_poly.entity_id
_entity_poly.type
_entity_poly.pdbx_seq_one_letter_code
_entity_poly.pdbx_strand_id
1 'polypeptide(L)'
;GKVKEISDVRDETDLSGLRLAFDLKKGQDPDAVMNKLFRLTPLQDNFNCNFNVLINGSPRVMGVYEILNEWTIFRRSCVKRRVAFDLKKKKEKLHLLNGLKKILMDIDYAIKLIRETDEESEVVPNLMIGFGIDEVQAEYVAEIKLRHINREYILK
;
A
#
# COMPACT_ATOMS: atom_id res chain seq x y z
N GLY A 1 -9.49 51.55 -25.70
CA GLY A 1 -9.69 50.38 -24.83
C GLY A 1 -10.75 50.67 -23.79
N LYS A 2 -11.36 49.62 -23.21
CA LYS A 2 -12.37 49.71 -22.12
C LYS A 2 -11.77 50.20 -20.79
N VAL A 3 -10.45 50.02 -20.59
CA VAL A 3 -9.67 50.63 -19.51
C VAL A 3 -8.77 51.68 -20.17
N LYS A 4 -9.00 52.96 -19.88
CA LYS A 4 -8.28 54.11 -20.45
C LYS A 4 -7.13 54.58 -19.57
N GLU A 5 -7.10 54.09 -18.34
CA GLU A 5 -6.19 54.45 -17.25
C GLU A 5 -4.79 53.82 -17.44
N ILE A 6 -4.72 52.72 -18.20
CA ILE A 6 -3.48 52.00 -18.53
C ILE A 6 -2.85 52.63 -19.78
N SER A 7 -1.55 52.90 -19.72
CA SER A 7 -0.75 53.38 -20.85
C SER A 7 -0.12 52.24 -21.64
N ASP A 8 0.41 51.22 -20.96
CA ASP A 8 1.11 50.09 -21.58
C ASP A 8 0.98 48.83 -20.71
N VAL A 9 1.10 47.66 -21.33
CA VAL A 9 1.11 46.36 -20.63
C VAL A 9 2.27 45.55 -21.17
N ARG A 10 3.19 45.14 -20.29
CA ARG A 10 4.36 44.33 -20.63
C ARG A 10 4.34 43.00 -19.92
N ASP A 11 4.66 41.95 -20.67
CA ASP A 11 5.00 40.65 -20.11
C ASP A 11 6.51 40.61 -19.89
N GLU A 12 6.91 40.60 -18.62
CA GLU A 12 8.30 40.53 -18.15
C GLU A 12 8.60 39.15 -17.58
N THR A 13 7.82 38.13 -17.97
CA THR A 13 8.01 36.75 -17.54
C THR A 13 9.34 36.21 -18.04
N ASP A 14 10.13 35.67 -17.11
CA ASP A 14 11.42 35.08 -17.37
C ASP A 14 11.54 33.69 -16.70
N LEU A 15 12.74 33.12 -16.71
CA LEU A 15 13.02 31.83 -16.05
C LEU A 15 12.88 31.90 -14.52
N SER A 16 12.83 33.08 -13.92
CA SER A 16 12.69 33.30 -12.49
C SER A 16 11.23 33.44 -12.04
N GLY A 17 10.30 33.75 -12.96
CA GLY A 17 8.87 33.70 -12.68
C GLY A 17 7.98 34.48 -13.66
N LEU A 18 6.66 34.33 -13.46
CA LEU A 18 5.62 35.07 -14.18
C LEU A 18 5.54 36.51 -13.66
N ARG A 19 5.69 37.50 -14.55
CA ARG A 19 5.59 38.91 -14.20
C ARG A 19 4.89 39.70 -15.30
N LEU A 20 3.74 40.28 -14.96
CA LEU A 20 2.99 41.18 -15.84
C LEU A 20 3.07 42.60 -15.27
N ALA A 21 3.64 43.53 -16.02
CA ALA A 21 3.77 44.93 -15.66
C ALA A 21 2.68 45.76 -16.37
N PHE A 22 1.93 46.54 -15.60
CA PHE A 22 0.90 47.45 -16.11
C PHE A 22 1.33 48.89 -15.83
N ASP A 23 1.64 49.64 -16.88
CA ASP A 23 1.97 51.06 -16.73
C ASP A 23 0.69 51.89 -16.72
N LEU A 24 0.61 52.81 -15.76
CA LEU A 24 -0.54 53.68 -15.56
C LEU A 24 -0.27 55.08 -16.08
N LYS A 25 -1.32 55.75 -16.55
CA LYS A 25 -1.26 57.18 -16.88
C LYS A 25 -1.09 58.02 -15.62
N LYS A 26 -0.45 59.18 -15.78
CA LYS A 26 -0.15 60.10 -14.67
C LYS A 26 -1.43 60.53 -13.94
N GLY A 27 -1.39 60.48 -12.60
CA GLY A 27 -2.50 60.89 -11.74
C GLY A 27 -3.63 59.85 -11.59
N GLN A 28 -3.43 58.62 -12.06
CA GLN A 28 -4.35 57.51 -11.80
C GLN A 28 -4.00 56.81 -10.49
N ASP A 29 -5.02 56.38 -9.75
CA ASP A 29 -4.88 55.56 -8.56
C ASP A 29 -4.68 54.08 -8.94
N PRO A 30 -3.52 53.47 -8.65
CA PRO A 30 -3.24 52.08 -8.99
C PRO A 30 -4.24 51.08 -8.40
N ASP A 31 -4.70 51.29 -7.17
CA ASP A 31 -5.60 50.35 -6.48
C ASP A 31 -6.99 50.38 -7.11
N ALA A 32 -7.47 51.56 -7.51
CA ALA A 32 -8.73 51.71 -8.24
C ALA A 32 -8.68 51.01 -9.60
N VAL A 33 -7.56 51.13 -10.32
CA VAL A 33 -7.36 50.46 -11.62
C VAL A 33 -7.26 48.94 -11.44
N MET A 34 -6.57 48.47 -10.42
CA MET A 34 -6.46 47.02 -10.13
C MET A 34 -7.81 46.40 -9.79
N ASN A 35 -8.61 47.07 -8.95
CA ASN A 35 -9.97 46.63 -8.65
C ASN A 35 -10.88 46.57 -9.88
N LYS A 36 -10.67 47.47 -10.84
CA LYS A 36 -11.38 47.47 -12.13
C LYS A 36 -10.90 46.33 -13.03
N LEU A 37 -9.60 46.05 -13.04
CA LEU A 37 -9.02 44.91 -13.74
C LEU A 37 -9.58 43.59 -13.22
N PHE A 38 -9.60 43.38 -11.91
CA PHE A 38 -10.18 42.18 -11.28
C PHE A 38 -11.64 41.92 -11.65
N ARG A 39 -12.44 42.97 -11.92
CA ARG A 39 -13.85 42.81 -12.33
C ARG A 39 -14.04 42.60 -13.82
N LEU A 40 -13.13 43.12 -14.64
CA LEU A 40 -13.27 43.14 -16.10
C LEU A 40 -12.43 42.07 -16.80
N THR A 41 -11.49 41.46 -16.11
CA THR A 41 -10.57 40.47 -16.67
C THR A 41 -10.47 39.23 -15.77
N PRO A 42 -9.98 38.10 -16.29
CA PRO A 42 -9.75 36.88 -15.51
C PRO A 42 -8.59 36.96 -14.50
N LEU A 43 -8.04 38.16 -14.21
CA LEU A 43 -7.00 38.33 -13.19
C LEU A 43 -7.52 37.95 -11.78
N GLN A 44 -8.83 38.02 -11.57
CA GLN A 44 -9.50 37.41 -10.44
C GLN A 44 -10.71 36.65 -10.98
N ASP A 45 -10.82 35.37 -10.63
CA ASP A 45 -11.94 34.53 -11.04
C ASP A 45 -12.40 33.65 -9.87
N ASN A 46 -13.64 33.18 -9.95
CA ASN A 46 -14.24 32.30 -8.96
C ASN A 46 -14.03 30.84 -9.37
N PHE A 47 -13.40 30.05 -8.50
CA PHE A 47 -13.30 28.61 -8.70
C PHE A 47 -14.45 27.88 -7.98
N ASN A 48 -15.40 27.35 -8.76
CA ASN A 48 -16.51 26.57 -8.22
C ASN A 48 -16.08 25.13 -7.95
N CYS A 49 -16.02 24.75 -6.67
CA CYS A 49 -15.73 23.38 -6.26
C CYS A 49 -16.99 22.51 -6.34
N ASN A 50 -17.03 21.57 -7.29
CA ASN A 50 -18.04 20.50 -7.33
C ASN A 50 -17.34 19.13 -7.35
N PHE A 51 -17.28 18.47 -6.19
CA PHE A 51 -16.62 17.17 -6.07
C PHE A 51 -17.58 16.03 -6.40
N ASN A 52 -17.71 15.71 -7.68
CA ASN A 52 -18.39 14.50 -8.12
C ASN A 52 -17.42 13.31 -8.13
N VAL A 53 -17.66 12.32 -7.27
CA VAL A 53 -16.78 11.18 -7.03
C VAL A 53 -17.54 9.88 -7.21
N LEU A 54 -16.90 8.87 -7.81
CA LEU A 54 -17.48 7.54 -7.99
C LEU A 54 -17.26 6.70 -6.72
N ILE A 55 -18.34 6.37 -6.02
CA ILE A 55 -18.32 5.50 -4.84
C ILE A 55 -19.12 4.24 -5.15
N ASN A 56 -18.49 3.06 -5.01
CA ASN A 56 -19.11 1.76 -5.26
C ASN A 56 -19.83 1.67 -6.64
N GLY A 57 -19.24 2.27 -7.67
CA GLY A 57 -19.77 2.27 -9.03
C GLY A 57 -20.89 3.27 -9.30
N SER A 58 -21.24 4.14 -8.36
CA SER A 58 -22.24 5.21 -8.56
C SER A 58 -21.64 6.59 -8.30
N PRO A 59 -21.89 7.59 -9.19
CA PRO A 59 -21.39 8.95 -8.99
C PRO A 59 -22.18 9.63 -7.86
N ARG A 60 -21.47 10.35 -6.99
CA ARG A 60 -22.05 11.13 -5.91
C ARG A 60 -21.32 12.46 -5.79
N VAL A 61 -22.08 13.53 -5.56
CA VAL A 61 -21.51 14.81 -5.14
C VAL A 61 -21.22 14.72 -3.66
N MET A 62 -19.98 15.00 -3.27
CA MET A 62 -19.52 14.81 -1.89
C MET A 62 -18.83 16.05 -1.33
N GLY A 63 -18.90 16.23 -0.02
CA GLY A 63 -18.09 17.20 0.71
C GLY A 63 -16.68 16.68 1.00
N VAL A 64 -15.77 17.58 1.39
CA VAL A 64 -14.39 17.22 1.78
C VAL A 64 -14.36 16.19 2.91
N TYR A 65 -15.23 16.36 3.92
CA TYR A 65 -15.32 15.42 5.04
C TYR A 65 -15.68 14.00 4.58
N GLU A 66 -16.67 13.88 3.70
CA GLU A 66 -17.13 12.58 3.22
C GLU A 66 -16.06 11.89 2.37
N ILE A 67 -15.33 12.64 1.53
CA ILE A 67 -14.19 12.13 0.75
C ILE A 67 -13.11 11.56 1.68
N LEU A 68 -12.75 12.29 2.74
CA LEU A 68 -11.76 11.82 3.71
C LEU A 68 -12.24 10.60 4.49
N ASN A 69 -13.53 10.52 4.80
CA ASN A 69 -14.12 9.36 5.45
C ASN A 69 -14.07 8.11 4.55
N GLU A 70 -14.48 8.22 3.29
CA GLU A 70 -14.39 7.13 2.31
C GLU A 70 -12.93 6.68 2.10
N TRP A 71 -12.00 7.63 2.02
CA TRP A 71 -10.57 7.31 1.96
C TRP A 71 -10.10 6.54 3.19
N THR A 72 -10.55 6.93 4.39
CA THR A 72 -10.19 6.23 5.63
C THR A 72 -10.74 4.80 5.68
N ILE A 73 -11.97 4.60 5.22
CA ILE A 73 -12.59 3.26 5.09
C ILE A 73 -11.77 2.40 4.13
N PHE A 74 -11.44 2.94 2.96
CA PHE A 74 -10.58 2.28 1.98
C PHE A 74 -9.22 1.89 2.59
N ARG A 75 -8.52 2.83 3.23
CA ARG A 75 -7.22 2.57 3.86
C ARG A 75 -7.29 1.51 4.96
N ARG A 76 -8.34 1.53 5.79
CA ARG A 76 -8.57 0.50 6.82
C ARG A 76 -8.71 -0.89 6.19
N SER A 77 -9.43 -1.00 5.07
CA SER A 77 -9.57 -2.27 4.34
C SER A 77 -8.23 -2.79 3.81
N CYS A 78 -7.39 -1.91 3.26
CA CYS A 78 -6.06 -2.26 2.77
C CYS A 78 -5.14 -2.76 3.89
N VAL A 79 -5.14 -2.08 5.05
CA VAL A 79 -4.35 -2.52 6.20
C VAL A 79 -4.84 -3.87 6.71
N LYS A 80 -6.16 -4.08 6.83
CA LYS A 80 -6.71 -5.39 7.23
C LYS A 80 -6.28 -6.52 6.28
N ARG A 81 -6.37 -6.30 4.96
CA ARG A 81 -5.94 -7.29 3.96
C ARG A 81 -4.45 -7.62 4.08
N ARG A 82 -3.61 -6.60 4.26
CA ARG A 82 -2.16 -6.80 4.45
C ARG A 82 -1.86 -7.63 5.69
N VAL A 83 -2.45 -7.25 6.83
CA VAL A 83 -2.24 -7.98 8.10
C VAL A 83 -2.77 -9.40 8.01
N ALA A 84 -3.92 -9.63 7.37
CA ALA A 84 -4.46 -10.97 7.17
C ALA A 84 -3.54 -11.84 6.29
N PHE A 85 -2.95 -11.27 5.24
CA PHE A 85 -1.97 -11.95 4.39
C PHE A 85 -0.72 -12.34 5.19
N ASP A 86 -0.14 -11.40 5.93
CA ASP A 86 1.04 -11.65 6.76
C ASP A 86 0.74 -12.70 7.84
N LEU A 87 -0.43 -12.61 8.50
CA LEU A 87 -0.86 -13.57 9.51
C LEU A 87 -1.01 -14.98 8.90
N LYS A 88 -1.60 -15.11 7.70
CA LYS A 88 -1.74 -16.39 7.01
C LYS A 88 -0.37 -17.02 6.76
N LYS A 89 0.58 -16.25 6.19
CA LYS A 89 1.94 -16.72 5.93
C LYS A 89 2.68 -17.16 7.21
N LYS A 90 2.47 -16.42 8.32
CA LYS A 90 3.07 -16.76 9.62
C LYS A 90 2.42 -17.99 10.24
N LYS A 91 1.10 -18.18 10.09
CA LYS A 91 0.39 -19.38 10.53
C LYS A 91 0.85 -20.63 9.75
N GLU A 92 0.99 -20.53 8.44
CA GLU A 92 1.54 -21.61 7.60
C GLU A 92 2.96 -21.97 8.05
N LYS A 93 3.83 -20.98 8.28
CA LYS A 93 5.18 -21.24 8.81
C LYS A 93 5.14 -21.88 10.21
N LEU A 94 4.29 -21.38 11.11
CA LEU A 94 4.12 -21.96 12.44
C LEU A 94 3.65 -23.41 12.38
N HIS A 95 2.73 -23.71 11.45
CA HIS A 95 2.23 -25.05 11.21
C HIS A 95 3.36 -26.02 10.84
N LEU A 96 4.20 -25.66 9.87
CA LEU A 96 5.37 -26.45 9.50
C LEU A 96 6.33 -26.66 10.67
N LEU A 97 6.62 -25.59 11.43
CA LEU A 97 7.52 -25.64 12.58
C LEU A 97 6.96 -26.53 13.72
N ASN A 98 5.65 -26.62 13.88
CA ASN A 98 5.04 -27.52 14.86
C ASN A 98 5.25 -29.00 14.47
N GLY A 99 5.16 -29.33 13.17
CA GLY A 99 5.49 -30.67 12.66
C GLY A 99 6.96 -31.00 12.91
N LEU A 100 7.86 -30.09 12.53
CA LEU A 100 9.30 -30.21 12.80
C LEU A 100 9.60 -30.41 14.29
N LYS A 101 8.96 -29.63 15.17
CA LYS A 101 9.16 -29.74 16.62
C LYS A 101 8.82 -31.15 17.14
N LYS A 102 7.75 -31.78 16.64
CA LYS A 102 7.38 -33.15 17.04
C LYS A 102 8.46 -34.16 16.65
N ILE A 103 9.02 -34.02 15.45
CA ILE A 103 10.08 -34.89 14.94
C ILE A 103 11.37 -34.71 15.72
N LEU A 104 11.75 -33.46 16.02
CA LEU A 104 12.96 -33.16 16.78
C LEU A 104 12.90 -33.67 18.23
N MET A 105 11.70 -33.89 18.79
CA MET A 105 11.55 -34.50 20.12
C MET A 105 11.90 -36.00 20.13
N ASP A 106 11.73 -36.71 19.01
CA ASP A 106 12.09 -38.13 18.86
C ASP A 106 12.67 -38.41 17.46
N ILE A 107 13.87 -37.89 17.24
CA ILE A 107 14.51 -37.94 15.93
C ILE A 107 15.03 -39.33 15.57
N ASP A 108 15.42 -40.12 16.57
CA ASP A 108 15.93 -41.47 16.36
C ASP A 108 14.79 -42.38 15.87
N TYR A 109 13.59 -42.25 16.45
CA TYR A 109 12.40 -42.93 15.95
C TYR A 109 12.03 -42.49 14.52
N ALA A 110 12.08 -41.18 14.23
CA ALA A 110 11.81 -40.66 12.89
C ALA A 110 12.76 -41.24 11.83
N ILE A 111 14.07 -41.26 12.13
CA ILE A 111 15.09 -41.82 11.24
C ILE A 111 14.88 -43.32 11.07
N LYS A 112 14.58 -44.05 12.15
CA LYS A 112 14.32 -45.49 12.09
C LYS A 112 13.12 -45.78 11.18
N LEU A 113 12.01 -45.07 11.37
CA LEU A 113 10.80 -45.21 10.57
C LEU A 113 11.07 -44.99 9.07
N ILE A 114 11.80 -43.92 8.73
CA ILE A 114 12.16 -43.62 7.33
C ILE A 114 13.07 -44.71 6.77
N ARG A 115 14.04 -45.21 7.55
CA ARG A 115 14.97 -46.27 7.11
C ARG A 115 14.32 -47.64 6.94
N GLU A 116 13.24 -47.91 7.67
CA GLU A 116 12.47 -49.17 7.60
C GLU A 116 11.35 -49.09 6.55
N THR A 117 11.13 -47.93 5.93
CA THR A 117 10.13 -47.78 4.87
C THR A 117 10.70 -48.26 3.53
N ASP A 118 10.00 -49.19 2.88
CA ASP A 118 10.46 -49.84 1.63
C ASP A 118 10.32 -48.94 0.38
N GLU A 119 9.28 -48.11 0.30
CA GLU A 119 8.99 -47.24 -0.85
C GLU A 119 8.98 -45.76 -0.47
N GLU A 120 9.53 -44.90 -1.32
CA GLU A 120 9.56 -43.45 -1.10
C GLU A 120 8.14 -42.85 -0.94
N SER A 121 7.17 -43.38 -1.68
CA SER A 121 5.75 -43.00 -1.58
C SER A 121 5.15 -43.25 -0.20
N GLU A 122 5.69 -44.19 0.58
CA GLU A 122 5.17 -44.57 1.89
C GLU A 122 5.80 -43.75 3.03
N VAL A 123 6.86 -42.97 2.75
CA VAL A 123 7.55 -42.17 3.78
C VAL A 123 6.63 -41.11 4.39
N VAL A 124 5.89 -40.38 3.55
CA VAL A 124 4.95 -39.33 4.00
C VAL A 124 3.78 -39.93 4.80
N PRO A 125 3.06 -40.96 4.30
CA PRO A 125 2.04 -41.66 5.08
C PRO A 125 2.53 -42.20 6.43
N ASN A 126 3.71 -42.82 6.46
CA ASN A 126 4.29 -43.37 7.68
C ASN A 126 4.60 -42.27 8.70
N LEU A 127 5.17 -41.15 8.27
CA LEU A 127 5.43 -39.99 9.14
C LEU A 127 4.13 -39.37 9.68
N MET A 128 3.09 -39.27 8.85
CA MET A 128 1.78 -38.78 9.28
C MET A 128 1.19 -39.64 10.40
N ILE A 129 1.20 -40.96 10.24
CA ILE A 129 0.68 -41.91 11.22
C ILE A 129 1.56 -41.94 12.48
N GLY A 130 2.88 -42.01 12.31
CA GLY A 130 3.84 -42.17 13.41
C GLY A 130 3.91 -40.96 14.35
N PHE A 131 3.71 -39.74 13.83
CA PHE A 131 3.81 -38.50 14.61
C PHE A 131 2.49 -37.72 14.72
N GLY A 132 1.42 -38.22 14.12
CA GLY A 132 0.11 -37.55 14.08
C GLY A 132 0.24 -36.14 13.49
N ILE A 133 0.95 -36.02 12.37
CA ILE A 133 1.14 -34.78 11.61
C ILE A 133 0.37 -34.86 10.30
N ASP A 134 0.05 -33.72 9.71
CA ASP A 134 -0.60 -33.72 8.40
C ASP A 134 0.42 -33.88 7.26
N GLU A 135 -0.12 -34.09 6.06
CA GLU A 135 0.66 -34.31 4.83
C GLU A 135 1.65 -33.19 4.57
N VAL A 136 1.22 -31.93 4.70
CA VAL A 136 2.06 -30.75 4.48
C VAL A 136 3.22 -30.68 5.47
N GLN A 137 2.98 -31.04 6.74
CA GLN A 137 4.04 -31.17 7.74
C GLN A 137 4.99 -32.34 7.44
N ALA A 138 4.45 -33.49 7.04
CA ALA A 138 5.22 -34.68 6.75
C ALA A 138 6.14 -34.50 5.53
N GLU A 139 5.64 -33.91 4.44
CA GLU A 139 6.44 -33.52 3.27
C GLU A 139 7.57 -32.56 3.67
N TYR A 140 7.25 -31.50 4.42
CA TYR A 140 8.26 -30.53 4.87
C TYR A 140 9.36 -31.18 5.72
N VAL A 141 9.01 -32.17 6.55
CA VAL A 141 9.97 -32.91 7.37
C VAL A 141 10.81 -33.86 6.52
N ALA A 142 10.20 -34.57 5.57
CA ALA A 142 10.89 -35.50 4.70
C ALA A 142 11.99 -34.80 3.86
N GLU A 143 11.78 -33.53 3.51
CA GLU A 143 12.76 -32.71 2.77
C GLU A 143 13.90 -32.13 3.62
N ILE A 144 13.94 -32.39 4.93
CA ILE A 144 14.99 -31.85 5.79
C ILE A 144 16.35 -32.45 5.43
N LYS A 145 17.33 -31.57 5.20
CA LYS A 145 18.72 -31.98 5.00
C LYS A 145 19.35 -32.43 6.31
N LEU A 146 20.13 -33.50 6.29
CA LEU A 146 20.86 -34.01 7.47
C LEU A 146 21.64 -32.94 8.25
N ARG A 147 22.21 -31.93 7.56
CA ARG A 147 22.92 -30.81 8.21
C ARG A 147 22.05 -29.97 9.17
N HIS A 148 20.73 -29.97 8.96
CA HIS A 148 19.76 -29.23 9.78
C HIS A 148 19.41 -29.97 11.09
N ILE A 149 19.96 -31.17 11.30
CA ILE A 149 19.83 -31.95 12.54
C ILE A 149 20.89 -31.52 13.58
N ASN A 150 21.79 -30.60 13.25
CA ASN A 150 22.80 -30.15 14.21
C ASN A 150 22.18 -29.34 15.37
N ARG A 151 22.83 -29.35 16.54
CA ARG A 151 22.34 -28.66 17.75
C ARG A 151 22.11 -27.17 17.54
N GLU A 152 22.92 -26.52 16.70
CA GLU A 152 22.78 -25.08 16.41
C GLU A 152 21.49 -24.76 15.66
N TYR A 153 21.10 -25.59 14.69
CA TYR A 153 19.88 -25.39 13.90
C TYR A 153 18.62 -25.74 14.69
N ILE A 154 18.69 -26.72 15.59
CA ILE A 154 17.58 -27.14 16.46
C ILE A 154 17.25 -26.10 17.55
N LEU A 155 18.25 -25.38 18.05
CA LEU A 155 18.11 -24.43 19.16
C LEU A 155 17.83 -22.98 18.72
N LYS A 156 17.83 -22.70 17.40
CA LYS A 156 17.52 -21.39 16.81
C LYS A 156 16.05 -21.24 16.47
#